data_AF-A0A8B6GVX7-F1
#
_entry.id   AF-A0A8B6GVX7-F1
#
_cell.length_a   1.000
_cell.length_b   1.000
_cell.length_c   1.000
_cell.angle_alpha   90.00
_cell.angle_beta   90.00
_cell.angle_gamma   90.00
#
_symmetry.space_group_name_H-M   'P 1'
#
loop_
_entity.id
_entity.type
_entity.pdbx_description
1 polymer ?
#
loop_
_entity_poly.entity_id
_entity_poly.type
_entity_poly.pdbx_seq_one_letter_code
_entity_poly.pdbx_strand_id
1 'polypeptide(L)'
;MKREHFRGYNPSAMSKAYKAVIDDKLPLHSAATSYCVPYETLRYMVAEKIVPACSNLANMPIFTPEEELILMTRLIEMDELGYDLSRQEMANIANDYAIVLAQKTKDCMALSLTWFRNMLRRWPDFKAVSQRAFSVARTKSEYKGIIIKFFNELEKTLLKFDLIDKPHLIYNVDEKVVAICGKDETVTILGCGNAAGSSLPPYFILPGQRMNDKLLDGSPSGTSCSVSKDGWSNSEIFMDFLCNHLKKKCPR
;
A
#
# COMPACT_ATOMS: atom_id res chain seq x y z
N MET A 1 8.86 -3.01 36.24
CA MET A 1 7.49 -2.67 36.68
C MET A 1 6.56 -2.73 35.46
N LYS A 2 5.67 -3.72 35.41
CA LYS A 2 4.66 -3.82 34.35
C LYS A 2 3.64 -2.70 34.58
N ARG A 3 3.40 -1.83 33.59
CA ARG A 3 2.29 -0.87 33.63
C ARG A 3 1.00 -1.67 33.48
N GLU A 4 0.23 -1.80 34.56
CA GLU A 4 -1.09 -2.42 34.51
C GLU A 4 -1.98 -1.64 33.55
N HIS A 5 -2.78 -2.37 32.77
CA HIS A 5 -3.77 -1.80 31.86
C HIS A 5 -4.69 -0.85 32.63
N PHE A 6 -4.73 0.43 32.22
CA PHE A 6 -5.73 1.39 32.69
C PHE A 6 -7.11 0.81 32.41
N ARG A 7 -7.83 0.39 33.47
CA ARG A 7 -9.24 0.00 33.37
C ARG A 7 -10.02 1.24 32.88
N GLY A 8 -10.60 1.14 31.69
CA GLY A 8 -11.50 2.15 31.17
C GLY A 8 -12.69 2.31 32.12
N TYR A 9 -12.82 3.47 32.73
CA TYR A 9 -13.98 3.83 33.54
C TYR A 9 -15.03 4.52 32.67
N ASN A 10 -16.29 4.42 33.05
CA ASN A 10 -17.39 5.05 32.31
C ASN A 10 -17.32 6.59 32.50
N PRO A 11 -17.16 7.39 31.43
CA PRO A 11 -17.05 8.84 31.53
C PRO A 11 -18.28 9.52 32.16
N SER A 12 -19.47 8.97 31.94
CA SER A 12 -20.70 9.47 32.55
C SER A 12 -20.72 9.25 34.06
N ALA A 13 -20.21 8.09 34.51
CA ALA A 13 -20.07 7.79 35.93
C ALA A 13 -19.04 8.71 36.61
N MET A 14 -17.93 9.03 35.93
CA MET A 14 -16.94 9.99 36.43
C MET A 14 -17.50 11.41 36.55
N SER A 15 -18.31 11.86 35.58
CA SER A 15 -18.97 13.16 35.67
C SER A 15 -19.97 13.24 36.83
N LYS A 16 -20.73 12.17 37.08
CA LYS A 16 -21.65 12.09 38.24
C LYS A 16 -20.89 12.07 39.57
N ALA A 17 -19.82 11.27 39.66
CA ALA A 17 -18.99 11.19 40.86
C ALA A 17 -18.34 12.54 41.21
N TYR A 18 -17.84 13.25 40.20
CA TYR A 18 -17.23 14.58 40.37
C TYR A 18 -18.24 15.61 40.89
N LYS A 19 -19.44 15.66 40.29
CA LYS A 19 -20.53 16.54 40.78
C LYS A 19 -20.94 16.19 42.20
N ALA A 20 -21.04 14.90 42.53
CA ALA A 20 -21.41 14.49 43.88
C ALA A 20 -20.35 14.87 44.94
N VAL A 21 -19.07 15.01 44.56
CA VAL A 21 -18.01 15.50 45.46
C VAL A 21 -18.04 17.03 45.59
N ILE A 22 -18.27 17.76 44.48
CA ILE A 22 -18.23 19.23 44.46
C ILE A 22 -19.54 19.85 44.97
N ASP A 23 -20.68 19.38 44.47
CA ASP A 23 -22.01 19.93 44.71
C ASP A 23 -22.65 19.30 45.96
N ASP A 24 -22.62 17.97 46.06
CA ASP A 24 -23.25 17.22 47.18
C ASP A 24 -22.31 16.99 48.38
N LYS A 25 -21.07 17.50 48.32
CA LYS A 25 -20.02 17.41 49.36
C LYS A 25 -19.73 16.00 49.88
N LEU A 26 -19.88 14.97 49.04
CA LEU A 26 -19.54 13.60 49.43
C LEU A 26 -18.02 13.41 49.60
N PRO A 27 -17.59 12.58 50.57
CA PRO A 27 -16.19 12.21 50.69
C PRO A 27 -15.68 11.50 49.43
N LEU A 28 -14.50 11.88 48.94
CA LEU A 28 -13.86 11.36 47.73
C LEU A 28 -13.90 9.83 47.63
N HIS A 29 -13.59 9.13 48.73
CA HIS A 29 -13.59 7.68 48.76
C HIS A 29 -15.00 7.09 48.64
N SER A 30 -15.99 7.72 49.29
CA SER A 30 -17.38 7.29 49.22
C SER A 30 -17.95 7.48 47.80
N ALA A 31 -17.63 8.60 47.15
CA ALA A 31 -18.02 8.85 45.77
C ALA A 31 -17.34 7.88 44.80
N ALA A 32 -16.03 7.64 44.95
CA ALA A 32 -15.30 6.69 44.11
C ALA A 32 -15.88 5.27 44.16
N THR A 33 -16.22 4.80 45.37
CA THR A 33 -16.85 3.48 45.56
C THR A 33 -18.29 3.45 45.03
N SER A 34 -19.10 4.47 45.32
CA SER A 34 -20.53 4.48 44.95
C SER A 34 -20.74 4.56 43.44
N TYR A 35 -19.88 5.27 42.72
CA TYR A 35 -19.96 5.42 41.27
C TYR A 35 -19.01 4.49 40.50
N CYS A 36 -18.31 3.58 41.20
CA CYS A 36 -17.37 2.62 40.61
C CYS A 36 -16.30 3.27 39.71
N VAL A 37 -15.70 4.38 40.18
CA VAL A 37 -14.66 5.10 39.45
C VAL A 37 -13.30 5.01 40.17
N PRO A 38 -12.17 5.08 39.44
CA PRO A 38 -10.85 5.05 40.07
C PRO A 38 -10.65 6.24 41.02
N TYR A 39 -10.36 5.93 42.28
CA TYR A 39 -10.18 6.94 43.34
C TYR A 39 -9.11 7.98 42.98
N GLU A 40 -7.93 7.53 42.52
CA GLU A 40 -6.81 8.43 42.24
C GLU A 40 -7.13 9.39 41.09
N THR A 41 -7.90 8.94 40.10
CA THR A 41 -8.36 9.77 38.98
C THR A 41 -9.39 10.80 39.43
N LEU A 42 -10.37 10.41 40.26
CA LEU A 42 -11.36 11.34 40.81
C LEU A 42 -10.69 12.38 41.72
N ARG A 43 -9.77 11.96 42.58
CA ARG A 43 -8.99 12.83 43.46
C ARG A 43 -8.16 13.84 42.67
N TYR A 44 -7.43 13.38 41.63
CA TYR A 44 -6.66 14.25 40.75
C TYR A 44 -7.55 15.29 40.05
N MET A 45 -8.68 14.85 39.49
CA MET A 45 -9.63 15.75 38.81
C MET A 45 -10.20 16.81 39.75
N VAL A 46 -10.56 16.44 40.99
CA VAL A 46 -11.09 17.38 41.98
C VAL A 46 -10.02 18.37 42.46
N ALA A 47 -8.80 17.90 42.70
CA ALA A 47 -7.67 18.74 43.11
C ALA A 47 -7.28 19.77 42.04
N GLU A 48 -7.18 19.33 40.77
CA GLU A 48 -6.81 20.16 39.62
C GLU A 48 -8.02 20.90 38.99
N LYS A 49 -9.22 20.76 39.58
CA LYS A 49 -10.47 21.36 39.07
C LYS A 49 -10.77 21.01 37.59
N ILE A 50 -10.42 19.80 37.17
CA ILE A 50 -10.65 19.30 35.81
C ILE A 50 -12.08 18.75 35.70
N VAL A 51 -12.92 19.41 34.91
CA VAL A 51 -14.30 18.97 34.67
C VAL A 51 -14.30 17.68 33.84
N PRO A 52 -14.94 16.58 34.26
CA PRO A 52 -14.86 15.29 33.54
C PRO A 52 -15.48 15.26 32.14
N ALA A 53 -16.35 16.21 31.80
CA ALA A 53 -16.80 16.39 30.42
C ALA A 53 -15.63 16.84 29.51
N CYS A 54 -14.66 17.54 30.08
CA CYS A 54 -13.49 18.08 29.42
C CYS A 54 -12.32 17.09 29.31
N SER A 55 -12.35 15.93 29.99
CA SER A 55 -11.29 14.91 29.85
C SER A 55 -11.26 14.22 28.48
N ASN A 56 -12.30 14.41 27.65
CA ASN A 56 -12.30 13.99 26.25
C ASN A 56 -11.72 15.06 25.29
N LEU A 57 -11.42 16.29 25.75
CA LEU A 57 -10.88 17.37 24.90
C LEU A 57 -9.50 17.03 24.32
N ALA A 58 -8.70 16.22 25.03
CA ALA A 58 -7.39 15.79 24.54
C ALA A 58 -7.46 14.78 23.37
N ASN A 59 -8.64 14.21 23.11
CA ASN A 59 -8.87 13.22 22.05
C ASN A 59 -9.92 13.68 21.02
N MET A 60 -10.30 14.96 21.03
CA MET A 60 -11.20 15.47 20.01
C MET A 60 -10.49 15.44 18.65
N PRO A 61 -11.10 14.84 17.61
CA PRO A 61 -10.55 14.91 16.27
C PRO A 61 -10.46 16.38 15.84
N ILE A 62 -9.39 16.72 15.11
CA ILE A 62 -9.15 18.07 14.60
C ILE A 62 -10.29 18.51 13.68
N PHE A 63 -10.84 17.55 12.93
CA PHE A 63 -11.97 17.75 12.03
C PHE A 63 -13.27 17.27 12.67
N THR A 64 -14.34 17.99 12.36
CA THR A 64 -15.72 17.51 12.53
C THR A 64 -16.01 16.35 11.57
N PRO A 65 -17.01 15.50 11.84
CA PRO A 65 -17.41 14.45 10.92
C PRO A 65 -17.72 14.96 9.50
N GLU A 66 -18.30 16.14 9.39
CA GLU A 66 -18.62 16.79 8.11
C GLU A 66 -17.36 17.21 7.35
N GLU A 67 -16.37 17.78 8.04
CA GLU A 67 -15.07 18.14 7.46
C GLU A 67 -14.26 16.89 7.06
N GLU A 68 -14.30 15.83 7.88
CA GLU A 68 -13.71 14.53 7.52
C GLU A 68 -14.37 13.98 6.26
N LEU A 69 -15.70 14.07 6.12
CA LEU A 69 -16.40 13.61 4.91
C LEU A 69 -15.95 14.36 3.66
N ILE A 70 -15.77 15.68 3.74
CA ILE A 70 -15.29 16.49 2.61
C ILE A 70 -13.86 16.08 2.21
N LEU A 71 -12.97 15.96 3.20
CA LEU A 71 -11.59 15.50 2.97
C LEU A 71 -11.57 14.10 2.32
N MET A 72 -12.41 13.19 2.80
CA MET A 72 -12.45 11.81 2.32
C MET A 72 -13.03 11.71 0.92
N THR A 73 -14.09 12.48 0.62
CA THR A 73 -14.64 12.60 -0.73
C THR A 73 -13.57 13.09 -1.69
N ARG A 74 -12.81 14.11 -1.30
CA ARG A 74 -11.72 14.62 -2.12
C ARG A 74 -10.62 13.58 -2.37
N LEU A 75 -10.26 12.80 -1.36
CA LEU A 75 -9.27 11.73 -1.53
C LEU A 75 -9.78 10.60 -2.45
N ILE A 76 -11.08 10.28 -2.42
CA ILE A 76 -11.72 9.34 -3.37
C ILE A 76 -11.66 9.91 -4.79
N GLU A 77 -12.06 11.17 -5.00
CA GLU A 77 -11.98 11.80 -6.32
C GLU A 77 -10.55 11.79 -6.88
N MET A 78 -9.56 12.06 -6.03
CA MET A 78 -8.16 12.00 -6.43
C MET A 78 -7.75 10.57 -6.83
N ASP A 79 -8.20 9.56 -6.09
CA ASP A 79 -7.99 8.15 -6.45
C ASP A 79 -8.66 7.80 -7.80
N GLU A 80 -9.92 8.22 -8.01
CA GLU A 80 -10.67 8.02 -9.26
C GLU A 80 -10.01 8.70 -10.47
N LEU A 81 -9.35 9.84 -10.24
CA LEU A 81 -8.56 10.55 -11.25
C LEU A 81 -7.17 9.93 -11.48
N GLY A 82 -6.82 8.86 -10.74
CA GLY A 82 -5.57 8.12 -10.89
C GLY A 82 -4.39 8.70 -10.11
N TYR A 83 -4.64 9.53 -9.08
CA TYR A 83 -3.60 9.96 -8.16
C TYR A 83 -3.35 8.87 -7.10
N ASP A 84 -2.25 8.14 -7.24
CA ASP A 84 -1.80 7.18 -6.24
C ASP A 84 -1.16 7.92 -5.06
N LEU A 85 -1.97 8.26 -4.07
CA LEU A 85 -1.54 9.00 -2.88
C LEU A 85 -1.03 8.02 -1.82
N SER A 86 0.23 8.18 -1.41
CA SER A 86 0.73 7.51 -0.22
C SER A 86 -0.02 8.00 1.03
N ARG A 87 -0.02 7.19 2.10
CA ARG A 87 -0.60 7.59 3.39
C ARG A 87 0.02 8.87 3.95
N GLN A 88 1.26 9.16 3.59
CA GLN A 88 1.93 10.40 3.99
C GLN A 88 1.41 11.59 3.19
N GLU A 89 1.21 11.45 1.88
CA GLU A 89 0.61 12.49 1.05
C GLU A 89 -0.83 12.77 1.44
N MET A 90 -1.63 11.73 1.73
CA MET A 90 -2.98 11.91 2.27
C MET A 90 -2.97 12.67 3.60
N ALA A 91 -2.00 12.39 4.49
CA ALA A 91 -1.83 13.14 5.74
C ALA A 91 -1.36 14.58 5.51
N ASN A 92 -0.55 14.83 4.48
CA ASN A 92 -0.13 16.18 4.08
C ASN A 92 -1.31 16.98 3.52
N ILE A 93 -2.14 16.38 2.66
CA ILE A 93 -3.38 16.99 2.15
C ILE A 93 -4.33 17.33 3.31
N ALA A 94 -4.47 16.41 4.27
CA ALA A 94 -5.23 16.68 5.49
C ALA A 94 -4.62 17.84 6.29
N ASN A 95 -3.29 17.94 6.36
CA ASN A 95 -2.62 19.04 7.05
C ASN A 95 -2.87 20.40 6.36
N ASP A 96 -2.81 20.44 5.04
CA ASP A 96 -3.10 21.64 4.25
C ASP A 96 -4.58 22.04 4.41
N TYR A 97 -5.48 21.06 4.41
CA TYR A 97 -6.90 21.27 4.68
C TYR A 97 -7.14 21.87 6.07
N ALA A 98 -6.46 21.37 7.10
CA ALA A 98 -6.54 21.94 8.46
C ALA A 98 -6.03 23.38 8.55
N ILE A 99 -5.03 23.75 7.74
CA ILE A 99 -4.52 25.13 7.66
C ILE A 99 -5.56 26.03 6.98
N VAL A 100 -6.19 25.57 5.90
CA VAL A 100 -7.24 26.32 5.19
C VAL A 100 -8.45 26.58 6.08
N LEU A 101 -8.84 25.60 6.90
CA LEU A 101 -9.93 25.75 7.88
C LEU A 101 -9.54 26.61 9.10
N ALA A 102 -8.32 27.17 9.13
CA ALA A 102 -7.76 27.90 10.27
C ALA A 102 -7.74 27.11 11.60
N GLN A 103 -7.85 25.78 11.52
CA GLN A 103 -7.75 24.87 12.66
C GLN A 103 -6.30 24.57 13.05
N LYS A 104 -5.36 24.84 12.13
CA LYS A 104 -3.91 24.82 12.36
C LYS A 104 -3.23 26.04 11.73
N THR A 105 -2.14 26.48 12.34
CA THR A 105 -1.21 27.43 11.71
C THR A 105 -0.10 26.68 10.96
N LYS A 106 0.52 27.32 9.96
CA LYS A 106 1.61 26.74 9.17
C LYS A 106 2.83 26.34 10.01
N ASP A 107 3.02 26.99 11.16
CA ASP A 107 4.12 26.73 12.08
C ASP A 107 3.87 25.51 12.98
N CYS A 108 2.66 24.94 12.96
CA CYS A 108 2.34 23.73 13.69
C CYS A 108 2.98 22.50 13.05
N MET A 109 3.41 21.54 13.88
CA MET A 109 3.84 20.22 13.41
C MET A 109 2.77 19.58 12.53
N ALA A 110 3.18 18.99 11.40
CA ALA A 110 2.28 18.32 10.47
C ALA A 110 1.46 17.21 11.14
N LEU A 111 0.26 16.95 10.60
CA LEU A 111 -0.54 15.82 11.04
C LEU A 111 0.23 14.50 10.88
N SER A 112 0.32 13.73 11.98
CA SER A 112 1.07 12.48 11.98
C SER A 112 0.31 11.36 11.27
N LEU A 113 1.05 10.35 10.80
CA LEU A 113 0.46 9.10 10.31
C LEU A 113 -0.41 8.39 11.37
N THR A 114 -0.11 8.60 12.66
CA THR A 114 -0.92 8.08 13.77
C THR A 114 -2.29 8.75 13.81
N TRP A 115 -2.35 10.07 13.62
CA TRP A 115 -3.60 10.80 13.48
C TRP A 115 -4.40 10.29 12.28
N PHE A 116 -3.75 10.14 11.12
CA PHE A 116 -4.41 9.68 9.90
C PHE A 116 -4.98 8.26 10.06
N ARG A 117 -4.23 7.34 10.69
CA ARG A 117 -4.73 5.99 11.03
C ARG A 117 -5.95 6.02 11.95
N ASN A 118 -5.98 6.95 12.91
CA ASN A 118 -7.12 7.10 13.81
C ASN A 118 -8.35 7.68 13.08
N MET A 119 -8.15 8.59 12.13
CA MET A 119 -9.20 9.06 11.23
C MET A 119 -9.78 7.91 10.40
N LEU A 120 -8.93 7.10 9.78
CA LEU A 120 -9.36 5.92 9.02
C LEU A 120 -10.09 4.85 9.87
N ARG A 121 -9.90 4.82 11.19
CA ARG A 121 -10.68 3.94 12.07
C ARG A 121 -12.13 4.42 12.23
N ARG A 122 -12.38 5.72 12.10
CA ARG A 122 -13.73 6.31 12.11
C ARG A 122 -14.45 6.11 10.77
N TRP A 123 -13.69 5.86 9.70
CA TRP A 123 -14.20 5.68 8.34
C TRP A 123 -13.79 4.31 7.75
N PRO A 124 -14.41 3.20 8.21
CA PRO A 124 -14.05 1.85 7.79
C PRO A 124 -14.28 1.60 6.30
N ASP A 125 -15.30 2.22 5.70
CA ASP A 125 -15.65 2.02 4.28
C ASP A 125 -14.57 2.57 3.34
N PHE A 126 -14.03 3.76 3.63
CA PHE A 126 -12.91 4.33 2.87
C PHE A 126 -11.61 3.53 3.04
N LYS A 127 -11.35 3.02 4.25
CA LYS A 127 -10.16 2.22 4.53
C LYS A 127 -10.08 0.97 3.66
N ALA A 128 -11.22 0.38 3.31
CA ALA A 128 -11.29 -0.77 2.41
C ALA A 128 -10.95 -0.40 0.95
N VAL A 129 -11.22 0.84 0.53
CA VAL A 129 -10.91 1.35 -0.82
C VAL A 129 -9.41 1.65 -0.96
N SER A 130 -8.82 2.35 0.01
CA SER A 130 -7.39 2.74 0.00
C SER A 130 -6.40 1.55 0.04
N GLN A 131 -6.84 0.36 0.46
CA GLN A 131 -5.99 -0.84 0.45
C GLN A 131 -5.78 -1.45 -0.94
N ARG A 132 -6.47 -0.94 -1.97
CA ARG A 132 -6.31 -1.37 -3.37
C ARG A 132 -5.21 -0.60 -4.12
N ALA A 133 -4.25 0.00 -3.43
CA ALA A 133 -3.14 0.73 -4.06
C ALA A 133 -2.34 -0.20 -4.99
N PHE A 134 -2.59 -0.07 -6.29
CA PHE A 134 -1.76 -0.60 -7.35
C PHE A 134 -0.44 0.18 -7.38
N SER A 135 0.63 -0.42 -7.90
CA SER A 135 1.92 0.27 -7.98
C SER A 135 1.81 1.55 -8.83
N VAL A 136 2.43 2.64 -8.38
CA VAL A 136 2.55 3.96 -9.05
C VAL A 136 2.72 3.89 -10.59
N ALA A 137 3.46 2.89 -11.09
CA ALA A 137 3.68 2.67 -12.53
C ALA A 137 2.43 2.16 -13.26
N ARG A 138 1.63 1.29 -12.62
CA ARG A 138 0.36 0.77 -13.14
C ARG A 138 -0.68 1.88 -13.25
N THR A 139 -0.85 2.67 -12.20
CA THR A 139 -1.81 3.79 -12.18
C THR A 139 -1.52 4.84 -13.25
N LYS A 140 -0.23 5.15 -13.50
CA LYS A 140 0.19 6.04 -14.60
C LYS A 140 -0.06 5.44 -16.00
N SER A 141 0.05 4.11 -16.15
CA SER A 141 -0.28 3.41 -17.41
C SER A 141 -1.78 3.22 -17.63
N GLU A 142 -2.59 3.40 -16.59
CA GLU A 142 -4.05 3.17 -16.60
C GLU A 142 -4.87 4.42 -16.92
N TYR A 143 -4.24 5.58 -17.13
CA TYR A 143 -4.95 6.77 -17.60
C TYR A 143 -5.62 6.49 -18.95
N LYS A 144 -6.94 6.71 -19.03
CA LYS A 144 -7.76 6.39 -20.21
C LYS A 144 -7.14 6.91 -21.52
N GLY A 145 -6.55 8.10 -21.52
CA GLY A 145 -5.89 8.66 -22.70
C GLY A 145 -4.61 7.91 -23.12
N ILE A 146 -3.84 7.38 -22.17
CA ILE A 146 -2.62 6.59 -22.43
C ILE A 146 -3.00 5.20 -22.93
N ILE A 147 -4.00 4.56 -22.31
CA ILE A 147 -4.55 3.28 -22.76
C ILE A 147 -5.04 3.39 -24.21
N ILE A 148 -5.89 4.39 -24.50
CA ILE A 148 -6.42 4.60 -25.86
C ILE A 148 -5.27 4.83 -26.85
N LYS A 149 -4.29 5.67 -26.49
CA LYS A 149 -3.12 5.90 -27.35
C LYS A 149 -2.34 4.61 -27.61
N PHE A 150 -2.11 3.79 -26.58
CA PHE A 150 -1.43 2.52 -26.72
C PHE A 150 -2.17 1.56 -27.67
N PHE A 151 -3.48 1.36 -27.47
CA PHE A 151 -4.26 0.46 -28.32
C PHE A 151 -4.39 0.97 -29.76
N ASN A 152 -4.50 2.29 -29.97
CA ASN A 152 -4.48 2.88 -31.30
C ASN A 152 -3.15 2.63 -32.03
N GLU A 153 -2.01 2.77 -31.34
CA GLU A 153 -0.69 2.49 -31.92
C GLU A 153 -0.46 0.97 -32.13
N LEU A 154 -1.01 0.14 -31.25
CA LEU A 154 -1.02 -1.31 -31.40
C LEU A 154 -1.80 -1.72 -32.65
N GLU A 155 -3.03 -1.22 -32.82
CA GLU A 155 -3.87 -1.49 -33.99
C GLU A 155 -3.18 -1.08 -35.29
N LYS A 156 -2.61 0.14 -35.34
CA LYS A 156 -1.83 0.61 -36.49
C LYS A 156 -0.66 -0.32 -36.82
N THR A 157 0.04 -0.80 -35.80
CA THR A 157 1.18 -1.72 -35.97
C THR A 157 0.72 -3.07 -36.49
N LEU A 158 -0.35 -3.62 -35.92
CA LEU A 158 -0.92 -4.91 -36.35
C LEU A 158 -1.41 -4.85 -37.80
N LEU A 159 -2.07 -3.76 -38.20
CA LEU A 159 -2.50 -3.54 -39.59
C LEU A 159 -1.30 -3.37 -40.54
N LYS A 160 -0.31 -2.56 -40.15
CA LYS A 160 0.89 -2.30 -40.96
C LYS A 160 1.67 -3.57 -41.29
N PHE A 161 1.74 -4.51 -40.36
CA PHE A 161 2.49 -5.77 -40.51
C PHE A 161 1.59 -6.96 -40.86
N ASP A 162 0.30 -6.74 -41.13
CA ASP A 162 -0.66 -7.80 -41.47
C ASP A 162 -0.68 -8.95 -40.43
N LEU A 163 -0.80 -8.57 -39.16
CA LEU A 163 -0.73 -9.47 -38.00
C LEU A 163 -2.08 -9.74 -37.31
N ILE A 164 -3.15 -9.04 -37.70
CA ILE A 164 -4.48 -9.12 -37.06
C ILE A 164 -4.96 -10.57 -36.90
N ASP A 165 -4.86 -11.36 -37.98
CA ASP A 165 -5.32 -12.77 -38.00
C ASP A 165 -4.15 -13.77 -37.85
N LYS A 166 -2.98 -13.33 -37.37
CA LYS A 166 -1.77 -14.17 -37.25
C LYS A 166 -1.25 -14.22 -35.82
N PRO A 167 -2.03 -14.76 -34.86
CA PRO A 167 -1.63 -14.81 -33.45
C PRO A 167 -0.37 -15.66 -33.20
N HIS A 168 -0.04 -16.59 -34.10
CA HIS A 168 1.17 -17.40 -34.03
C HIS A 168 2.48 -16.60 -34.27
N LEU A 169 2.38 -15.37 -34.79
CA LEU A 169 3.49 -14.46 -35.02
C LEU A 169 3.63 -13.36 -33.94
N ILE A 170 2.66 -13.26 -33.03
CA ILE A 170 2.67 -12.25 -31.96
C ILE A 170 3.17 -12.92 -30.69
N TYR A 171 4.39 -12.58 -30.27
CA TYR A 171 5.04 -13.16 -29.10
C TYR A 171 5.05 -12.20 -27.93
N ASN A 172 4.76 -12.73 -26.74
CA ASN A 172 5.04 -12.09 -25.47
C ASN A 172 6.27 -12.73 -24.83
N VAL A 173 7.10 -11.92 -24.19
CA VAL A 173 8.28 -12.36 -23.43
C VAL A 173 8.12 -11.84 -22.02
N ASP A 174 8.34 -12.70 -21.04
CA ASP A 174 8.29 -12.32 -19.63
C ASP A 174 9.48 -12.91 -18.87
N GLU A 175 9.90 -12.21 -17.83
CA GLU A 175 11.01 -12.60 -16.96
C GLU A 175 10.46 -13.02 -15.60
N LYS A 176 10.83 -14.23 -15.16
CA LYS A 176 10.43 -14.73 -13.86
C LYS A 176 11.62 -15.28 -13.09
N VAL A 177 11.79 -14.78 -11.88
CA VAL A 177 12.76 -15.30 -10.92
C VAL A 177 12.14 -16.46 -10.15
N VAL A 178 12.85 -17.57 -10.09
CA VAL A 178 12.43 -18.80 -9.41
C VAL A 178 13.46 -19.15 -8.34
N ALA A 179 13.01 -19.33 -7.10
CA ALA A 179 13.85 -19.81 -6.01
C ALA A 179 14.05 -21.32 -6.11
N ILE A 180 15.28 -21.79 -5.93
CA ILE A 180 15.58 -23.22 -5.86
C ILE A 180 15.34 -23.69 -4.42
N CYS A 181 14.39 -24.59 -4.23
CA CYS A 181 14.08 -25.12 -2.90
C CYS A 181 15.33 -25.77 -2.27
N GLY A 182 15.71 -25.29 -1.08
CA GLY A 182 16.88 -25.79 -0.36
C GLY A 182 18.21 -25.11 -0.67
N LYS A 183 18.21 -24.02 -1.46
CA LYS A 183 19.37 -23.15 -1.67
C LYS A 183 18.97 -21.67 -1.57
N ASP A 184 19.91 -20.83 -1.15
CA ASP A 184 19.77 -19.36 -1.18
C ASP A 184 20.04 -18.78 -2.58
N GLU A 185 19.89 -19.59 -3.63
CA GLU A 185 20.15 -19.24 -5.02
C GLU A 185 18.83 -19.11 -5.79
N THR A 186 18.73 -18.06 -6.59
CA THR A 186 17.63 -17.85 -7.52
C THR A 186 18.10 -18.05 -8.96
N VAL A 187 17.22 -18.61 -9.79
CA VAL A 187 17.43 -18.70 -11.23
C VAL A 187 16.40 -17.84 -11.92
N THR A 188 16.84 -17.08 -12.91
CA THR A 188 15.95 -16.28 -13.74
C THR A 188 15.59 -17.06 -15.00
N ILE A 189 14.32 -17.00 -15.38
CA ILE A 189 13.79 -17.65 -16.58
C ILE A 189 13.21 -16.56 -17.48
N LEU A 190 13.68 -16.51 -18.72
CA LEU A 190 12.99 -15.79 -19.79
C LEU A 190 12.07 -16.78 -20.50
N GLY A 191 10.76 -16.57 -20.29
CA GLY A 191 9.70 -17.34 -20.94
C GLY A 191 9.17 -16.59 -22.15
N CYS A 192 8.81 -17.32 -23.21
CA CYS A 192 8.25 -16.72 -24.41
C CYS A 192 7.14 -17.59 -24.98
N GLY A 193 6.00 -16.97 -25.32
CA GLY A 193 4.87 -17.64 -25.94
C GLY A 193 4.17 -16.74 -26.94
N ASN A 194 3.53 -17.35 -27.94
CA ASN A 194 2.73 -16.64 -28.92
C ASN A 194 1.25 -16.56 -28.53
N ALA A 195 0.52 -15.63 -29.14
CA ALA A 195 -0.89 -15.43 -28.90
C ALA A 195 -1.77 -16.61 -29.37
N ALA A 196 -1.21 -17.55 -30.15
CA ALA A 196 -1.88 -18.80 -30.50
C ALA A 196 -1.78 -19.88 -29.40
N GLY A 197 -1.06 -19.62 -28.30
CA GLY A 197 -0.93 -20.51 -27.15
C GLY A 197 0.26 -21.46 -27.21
N SER A 198 1.16 -21.33 -28.19
CA SER A 198 2.41 -22.09 -28.23
C SER A 198 3.52 -21.36 -27.46
N SER A 199 4.43 -22.11 -26.83
CA SER A 199 5.58 -21.56 -26.11
C SER A 199 6.91 -22.01 -26.70
N LEU A 200 7.91 -21.14 -26.65
CA LEU A 200 9.30 -21.52 -26.91
C LEU A 200 9.88 -22.25 -25.68
N PRO A 201 10.89 -23.12 -25.86
CA PRO A 201 11.67 -23.64 -24.75
C PRO A 201 12.20 -22.51 -23.85
N PRO A 202 12.40 -22.74 -22.54
CA PRO A 202 12.87 -21.69 -21.65
C PRO A 202 14.30 -21.26 -21.97
N TYR A 203 14.61 -20.01 -21.62
CA TYR A 203 15.97 -19.50 -21.57
C TYR A 203 16.35 -19.21 -20.11
N PHE A 204 17.35 -19.90 -19.59
CA PHE A 204 17.78 -19.76 -18.20
C PHE A 204 18.91 -18.75 -18.05
N ILE A 205 18.88 -18.01 -16.95
CA ILE A 205 19.99 -17.17 -16.51
C ILE A 205 20.40 -17.68 -15.14
N LEU A 206 21.58 -18.29 -15.09
CA LEU A 206 22.08 -19.00 -13.92
C LEU A 206 23.16 -18.17 -13.21
N PRO A 207 23.23 -18.18 -11.88
CA PRO A 207 24.32 -17.55 -11.16
C PRO A 207 25.64 -18.25 -11.48
N GLY A 208 26.65 -17.48 -11.91
CA GLY A 208 27.96 -18.00 -12.30
C GLY A 208 28.82 -17.02 -13.07
N GLN A 209 30.09 -17.39 -13.28
CA GLN A 209 31.04 -16.59 -14.08
C GLN A 209 31.42 -17.26 -15.40
N ARG A 210 31.21 -18.57 -15.54
CA ARG A 210 31.63 -19.34 -16.71
C ARG A 210 30.50 -20.27 -17.14
N MET A 211 30.26 -20.31 -18.45
CA MET A 211 29.36 -21.27 -19.06
C MET A 211 29.94 -22.68 -18.97
N ASN A 212 29.07 -23.66 -18.74
CA ASN A 212 29.39 -25.08 -18.76
C ASN A 212 28.18 -25.84 -19.32
N ASP A 213 28.40 -26.74 -20.27
CA ASP A 213 27.34 -27.50 -20.94
C ASP A 213 26.50 -28.33 -19.96
N LYS A 214 27.10 -28.78 -18.85
CA LYS A 214 26.41 -29.51 -17.78
C LYS A 214 25.32 -28.71 -17.07
N LEU A 215 25.30 -27.38 -17.22
CA LEU A 215 24.25 -26.53 -16.64
C LEU A 215 22.87 -26.78 -17.26
N LEU A 216 22.83 -27.41 -18.44
CA LEU A 216 21.60 -27.78 -19.14
C LEU A 216 21.25 -29.26 -18.99
N ASP A 217 21.98 -30.03 -18.19
CA ASP A 217 21.70 -31.44 -17.96
C ASP A 217 20.29 -31.61 -17.37
N GLY A 218 19.44 -32.40 -18.04
CA GLY A 218 18.05 -32.63 -17.65
C GLY A 218 17.07 -31.51 -18.01
N SER A 219 17.53 -30.46 -18.72
CA SER A 219 16.65 -29.40 -19.21
C SER A 219 15.78 -29.86 -20.40
N PRO A 220 14.61 -29.21 -20.63
CA PRO A 220 13.80 -29.47 -21.81
C PRO A 220 14.57 -29.28 -23.13
N SER A 221 14.17 -30.03 -24.16
CA SER A 221 14.81 -29.92 -25.47
C SER A 221 14.69 -28.50 -26.04
N GLY A 222 15.78 -27.97 -26.57
CA GLY A 222 15.85 -26.61 -27.12
C GLY A 222 16.04 -25.52 -26.07
N THR A 223 16.13 -25.84 -24.78
CA THR A 223 16.54 -24.87 -23.76
C THR A 223 17.91 -24.27 -24.09
N SER A 224 18.09 -23.00 -23.77
CA SER A 224 19.40 -22.34 -23.79
C SER A 224 19.62 -21.65 -22.46
N CYS A 225 20.86 -21.35 -22.12
CA CYS A 225 21.15 -20.59 -20.92
C CYS A 225 22.29 -19.60 -21.12
N SER A 226 22.35 -18.64 -20.21
CA SER A 226 23.49 -17.77 -19.98
C SER A 226 23.80 -17.71 -18.48
N VAL A 227 24.94 -17.14 -18.14
CA VAL A 227 25.35 -16.93 -16.75
C VAL A 227 25.57 -15.45 -16.47
N SER A 228 25.20 -15.03 -15.26
CA SER A 228 25.57 -13.74 -14.69
C SER A 228 26.03 -13.94 -13.25
N LYS A 229 26.82 -13.01 -12.70
CA LYS A 229 27.43 -13.18 -11.36
C LYS A 229 26.40 -13.46 -10.26
N ASP A 230 25.22 -12.92 -10.43
CA ASP A 230 24.11 -12.86 -9.49
C ASP A 230 22.84 -13.56 -10.01
N GLY A 231 22.86 -14.13 -11.23
CA GLY A 231 21.71 -14.82 -11.84
C GLY A 231 20.63 -13.89 -12.40
N TRP A 232 20.88 -12.59 -12.43
CA TRP A 232 19.97 -11.58 -12.98
C TRP A 232 20.21 -11.35 -14.47
N SER A 233 19.14 -10.94 -15.16
CA SER A 233 19.20 -10.49 -16.55
C SER A 233 19.89 -9.13 -16.67
N ASN A 234 20.43 -8.87 -17.86
CA ASN A 234 20.94 -7.57 -18.26
C ASN A 234 20.76 -7.38 -19.77
N SER A 235 21.09 -6.20 -20.28
CA SER A 235 20.90 -5.88 -21.71
C SER A 235 21.65 -6.83 -22.64
N GLU A 236 22.85 -7.29 -22.28
CA GLU A 236 23.65 -8.21 -23.10
C GLU A 236 23.01 -9.60 -23.17
N ILE A 237 22.58 -10.13 -22.03
CA ILE A 237 21.91 -11.43 -21.92
C ILE A 237 20.56 -11.39 -22.64
N PHE A 238 19.80 -10.31 -22.50
CA PHE A 238 18.53 -10.16 -23.19
C PHE A 238 18.72 -10.09 -24.72
N MET A 239 19.78 -9.42 -25.19
CA MET A 239 20.12 -9.40 -26.62
C MET A 239 20.55 -10.78 -27.13
N ASP A 240 21.29 -11.56 -26.33
CA ASP A 240 21.59 -12.96 -26.66
C ASP A 240 20.31 -13.78 -26.77
N PHE A 241 19.38 -13.64 -25.82
CA PHE A 241 18.06 -14.27 -25.90
C PHE A 241 17.34 -13.92 -27.21
N LEU A 242 17.25 -12.63 -27.58
CA LEU A 242 16.57 -12.22 -28.81
C LEU A 242 17.22 -12.81 -30.08
N CYS A 243 18.54 -12.70 -30.20
CA CYS A 243 19.27 -13.05 -31.41
C CYS A 243 19.53 -14.55 -31.56
N ASN A 244 19.86 -15.23 -30.45
CA ASN A 244 20.33 -16.60 -30.44
C ASN A 244 19.30 -17.61 -29.95
N HIS A 245 18.25 -17.17 -29.26
CA HIS A 245 17.19 -18.05 -28.79
C HIS A 245 15.87 -17.79 -29.51
N LEU A 246 15.27 -16.61 -29.35
CA LEU A 246 13.96 -16.27 -29.91
C LEU A 246 13.97 -16.32 -31.44
N LYS A 247 14.88 -15.61 -32.10
CA LYS A 247 14.95 -15.57 -33.58
C LYS A 247 15.20 -16.93 -34.23
N LYS A 248 15.93 -17.83 -33.56
CA LYS A 248 16.25 -19.17 -34.09
C LYS A 248 15.08 -20.16 -33.92
N LYS A 249 14.22 -19.94 -32.93
CA LYS A 249 13.16 -20.87 -32.54
C LYS A 249 11.76 -20.39 -32.94
N CYS A 250 11.62 -19.12 -33.27
CA CYS A 250 10.39 -18.58 -33.85
C CYS A 250 10.20 -19.17 -35.28
N PRO A 251 9.05 -19.78 -35.57
CA PRO A 251 8.69 -20.19 -36.93
C PRO A 251 8.65 -18.98 -37.86
N ARG A 252 9.06 -19.17 -39.12
CA ARG A 252 8.94 -18.15 -40.17
C ARG A 252 7.54 -18.13 -40.76
#